data_AF-A0A699UI90-F1
#
_entry.id   AF-A0A699UI90-F1
#
_cell.length_a   1.000
_cell.length_b   1.000
_cell.length_c   1.000
_cell.angle_alpha   90.00
_cell.angle_beta   90.00
_cell.angle_gamma   90.00
#
_symmetry.space_group_name_H-M   'P 1'
#
loop_
_entity.id
_entity.type
_entity.pdbx_description
1 polymer ?
#
loop_
_entity_poly.entity_id
_entity_poly.type
_entity_poly.pdbx_seq_one_letter_code
_entity_poly.pdbx_strand_id
1 'polypeptide(L)' 'ICLFLAYVAHKDFIVFQMDVKTSFLNGILKEEVYVGQPPGFVSKQYPDHVYALDKALYGLK' A
#
# COMPACT_ATOMS: atom_id res chain seq x y z
N ILE A 1 -13.66 -13.35 -10.41
CA ILE A 1 -13.88 -11.89 -10.48
C ILE A 1 -14.68 -11.48 -11.72
N CYS A 2 -14.28 -11.83 -12.95
CA CYS A 2 -15.01 -11.44 -14.16
C CYS A 2 -16.45 -11.99 -14.24
N LEU A 3 -16.65 -13.27 -13.88
CA LEU A 3 -17.99 -13.88 -13.87
C LEU A 3 -18.94 -13.21 -12.85
N PHE A 4 -18.38 -12.78 -11.72
CA PHE A 4 -19.12 -12.07 -10.67
C PHE A 4 -19.51 -10.66 -11.12
N LEU A 5 -18.57 -9.91 -11.73
CA LEU A 5 -18.84 -8.60 -12.30
C LEU A 5 -19.90 -8.66 -13.41
N ALA A 6 -19.84 -9.67 -14.30
CA ALA A 6 -20.81 -9.87 -15.36
C ALA A 6 -22.22 -10.16 -14.82
N TYR A 7 -22.32 -10.98 -13.76
CA TYR A 7 -23.59 -11.28 -13.10
C TYR A 7 -24.21 -10.05 -12.42
N VAL A 8 -23.38 -9.28 -11.73
CA VAL A 8 -23.80 -8.03 -11.08
C VAL A 8 -24.26 -7.01 -12.11
N ALA A 9 -23.51 -6.81 -13.19
CA ALA A 9 -23.88 -5.89 -14.27
C ALA A 9 -25.19 -6.31 -14.94
N HIS A 10 -25.42 -7.60 -15.12
CA HIS A 10 -26.70 -8.13 -15.63
C HIS A 10 -27.87 -7.95 -14.64
N LYS A 11 -27.61 -7.75 -13.35
CA LYS A 11 -28.61 -7.59 -12.30
C LYS A 11 -28.76 -6.14 -11.82
N ASP A 12 -28.09 -5.18 -12.47
CA ASP A 12 -28.04 -3.76 -12.09
C ASP A 12 -27.68 -3.55 -10.60
N PHE A 13 -26.83 -4.42 -10.05
CA PHE A 13 -26.43 -4.32 -8.66
C PHE A 13 -25.32 -3.27 -8.49
N ILE A 14 -25.50 -2.40 -7.50
CA ILE A 14 -24.48 -1.43 -7.10
C ILE A 14 -23.38 -2.19 -6.36
N VAL A 15 -22.21 -2.31 -6.96
CA VAL A 15 -21.02 -2.86 -6.29
C VAL A 15 -20.24 -1.72 -5.68
N PHE A 16 -20.19 -1.73 -4.35
CA PHE A 16 -19.21 -0.94 -3.63
C PHE A 16 -17.90 -1.72 -3.62
N GLN A 17 -16.99 -1.33 -4.50
CA GLN A 17 -15.63 -1.84 -4.47
C GLN A 17 -14.90 -1.12 -3.32
N MET A 18 -14.71 -1.82 -2.21
CA MET A 18 -13.82 -1.33 -1.16
C MET A 18 -12.40 -1.49 -1.70
N ASP A 19 -11.75 -0.37 -2.03
CA ASP A 19 -10.37 -0.38 -2.52
C ASP A 19 -9.47 -0.90 -1.40
N VAL A 20 -9.18 -2.19 -1.47
CA VAL A 20 -8.33 -2.90 -0.50
C VAL A 20 -6.94 -2.26 -0.42
N LYS A 21 -6.50 -1.55 -1.47
CA LYS A 21 -5.27 -0.76 -1.44
C LYS A 21 -5.30 0.29 -0.32
N THR A 22 -6.44 0.96 -0.10
CA THR A 22 -6.57 1.95 0.97
C THR A 22 -6.61 1.29 2.36
N SER A 23 -7.19 0.08 2.46
CA SER A 23 -7.21 -0.69 3.71
C SER A 23 -5.84 -1.22 4.14
N PHE A 24 -4.94 -1.53 3.20
CA PHE A 24 -3.55 -1.87 3.51
C PHE A 24 -2.72 -0.63 3.87
N LEU A 25 -2.95 0.50 3.21
CA LEU A 25 -2.22 1.76 3.44
C LEU A 25 -2.59 2.46 4.76
N ASN A 26 -3.78 2.18 5.30
CA ASN A 26 -4.28 2.82 6.53
C ASN A 26 -4.24 1.91 7.77
N GLY A 27 -3.64 0.72 7.65
CA GLY A 27 -3.25 -0.07 8.82
C GLY A 27 -1.97 0.51 9.40
N ILE A 28 -1.96 0.79 10.70
CA ILE A 28 -0.71 1.02 11.43
C ILE A 28 0.16 -0.21 11.19
N LEU A 29 1.37 -0.01 10.66
CA LEU A 29 2.36 -1.08 10.56
C LEU A 29 2.61 -1.61 11.96
N LYS A 30 2.16 -2.84 12.23
CA LYS A 30 2.39 -3.50 13.53
C LYS A 30 3.87 -3.86 13.72
N GLU A 31 4.64 -3.85 12.63
CA GLU A 31 6.07 -4.11 12.56
C GLU A 31 6.79 -2.86 12.07
N GLU A 32 7.79 -2.38 12.80
CA GLU A 32 8.64 -1.27 12.35
C GLU A 32 9.46 -1.72 11.13
N VAL A 33 9.10 -1.23 9.95
CA VAL A 33 9.84 -1.49 8.72
C VAL A 33 10.86 -0.38 8.52
N TYR A 34 12.12 -0.75 8.34
CA TYR A 34 13.19 0.18 7.99
C TYR A 34 13.53 0.04 6.51
N VAL A 35 13.60 1.15 5.79
CA VAL A 35 13.92 1.18 4.35
C VAL A 35 15.19 2.00 4.14
N GLY A 36 16.07 1.52 3.27
CA GLY A 36 17.25 2.27 2.84
C GLY A 36 16.89 3.59 2.16
N GLN A 37 17.80 4.56 2.18
CA GLN A 37 17.54 5.87 1.59
C GLN A 37 17.28 5.74 0.09
N PRO A 38 16.15 6.25 -0.43
CA PRO A 38 15.87 6.18 -1.84
C PRO A 38 16.85 7.05 -2.64
N PRO A 39 17.22 6.64 -3.87
CA PRO A 39 18.10 7.42 -4.72
C PRO A 39 17.50 8.81 -4.98
N GLY A 40 18.17 9.86 -4.49
CA GLY A 40 17.70 11.25 -4.55
C GLY A 40 17.28 11.86 -3.20
N PHE A 41 17.12 11.04 -2.16
CA PHE A 41 16.83 11.47 -0.78
C PHE A 41 17.97 11.13 0.19
N VAL A 42 19.16 10.84 -0.35
CA VAL A 42 20.31 10.46 0.46
C VAL A 42 20.80 11.65 1.27
N SER A 43 20.84 11.52 2.59
CA SER A 43 21.33 12.56 3.49
C SER A 43 22.85 12.64 3.44
N LYS A 44 23.40 13.81 3.15
CA LYS A 44 24.86 14.03 3.14
C LYS A 44 25.50 13.93 4.53
N GLN A 45 24.72 14.14 5.59
CA GLN A 45 25.20 14.11 6.98
C GLN A 45 25.11 12.70 7.58
N TYR A 46 24.18 11.89 7.07
CA TYR A 46 23.94 10.53 7.54
C TYR A 46 23.69 9.60 6.34
N PRO A 47 24.74 9.27 5.58
CA PRO A 47 24.62 8.47 4.36
C PRO A 47 24.15 7.04 4.64
N ASP A 48 24.44 6.51 5.83
CA ASP A 48 24.13 5.13 6.22
C ASP A 48 22.80 4.99 7.00
N HIS A 49 22.04 6.08 7.17
CA HIS A 49 20.79 6.03 7.93
C HIS A 49 19.67 5.37 7.13
N VAL A 50 18.90 4.51 7.78
CA VAL A 50 17.65 3.96 7.26
C VAL A 50 16.46 4.79 7.74
N TYR A 51 15.40 4.86 6.93
CA TYR A 51 14.15 5.54 7.28
C TYR A 51 13.14 4.54 7.83
N ALA A 52 12.54 4.86 8.98
CA ALA A 52 11.44 4.10 9.53
C ALA A 52 10.14 4.42 8.77
N LEU A 53 9.42 3.38 8.40
CA LEU A 53 8.17 3.46 7.66
C LEU A 53 7.00 3.41 8.65
N ASP A 54 6.27 4.52 8.77
CA ASP A 54 5.10 4.63 9.66
C ASP A 54 3.81 4.07 9.02
N LYS A 55 3.79 3.95 7.68
CA LYS A 55 2.66 3.42 6.90
C LYS A 55 3.13 2.40 5.89
N ALA A 56 2.36 1.34 5.67
CA ALA A 56 2.69 0.31 4.70
C ALA A 56 2.88 0.94 3.31
N LEU A 57 4.07 0.82 2.72
CA LEU A 57 4.28 1.15 1.32
C LEU A 57 3.87 -0.03 0.45
N TYR A 58 3.30 0.29 -0.71
CA TYR A 58 2.91 -0.72 -1.69
C TYR A 58 4.13 -1.57 -2.12
N GLY A 59 3.99 -2.90 -2.09
CA GLY A 59 4.97 -3.81 -2.69
C GLY A 59 6.12 -4.26 -1.79
N LEU A 60 6.05 -4.04 -0.47
CA LEU A 60 6.86 -4.85 0.47
C LEU A 60 6.34 -6.30 0.41
N LYS A 61 7.05 -7.14 -0.35
CA LYS A 61 6.85 -8.58 -0.43
C LYS A 61 7.80 -9.28 0.52
#